data_AF-A0A2U9T497-F1
#
_entry.id   AF-A0A2U9T497-F1
#
_cell.length_a   1.000
_cell.length_b   1.000
_cell.length_c   1.000
_cell.angle_alpha   90.00
_cell.angle_beta   90.00
_cell.angle_gamma   90.00
#
_symmetry.space_group_name_H-M   'P 1'
#
loop_
_entity.id
_entity.type
_entity.pdbx_description
1 polymer ?
#
loop_
_entity_poly.entity_id
_entity_poly.type
_entity_poly.pdbx_seq_one_letter_code
_entity_poly.pdbx_strand_id
1 'polypeptide(L)'
;MAWPFATAISIVLLLWFGAMGFLPFSAEALASRGGLSADDATAIASGMGAVQLLLALGLLPLWPDRLRAGFALAVAGFWWLQMATLASPAMWVNDAPYGGFPFLGAGQGLLKHLGLGALGLALWARWRGHAGATRGALWLLWAGQLLVLVWIGLLKFTAYEAHGVEGLMRNSPLFAWLYGFADVRGASNLIGVIELATAALIALWPWRPRVAGWGLLAAALTYLLTNSFLLSTPGWAPGHGFPFVAGTGQFLLKDLGLLAGALLLLAGRPSGELADPAMPARG
;
A
#
# COMPACT_ATOMS: atom_id res chain seq x y z
N MET A 1 4.99 -4.38 -19.65
CA MET A 1 3.92 -3.49 -19.14
C MET A 1 4.02 -3.20 -17.64
N ALA A 2 4.47 -4.13 -16.79
CA ALA A 2 4.50 -3.94 -15.33
C ALA A 2 5.38 -2.76 -14.84
N TRP A 3 6.55 -2.52 -15.45
CA TRP A 3 7.45 -1.44 -15.06
C TRP A 3 6.89 -0.02 -15.29
N PRO A 4 6.39 0.33 -16.50
CA PRO A 4 5.69 1.60 -16.70
C PRO A 4 4.51 1.80 -15.73
N PHE A 5 3.72 0.74 -15.49
CA PHE A 5 2.62 0.80 -14.54
C PHE A 5 3.10 1.09 -13.12
N ALA A 6 4.14 0.38 -12.64
CA ALA A 6 4.74 0.62 -11.33
C ALA A 6 5.23 2.07 -11.16
N THR A 7 5.93 2.62 -12.17
CA THR A 7 6.36 4.01 -12.16
C THR A 7 5.18 4.97 -12.11
N ALA A 8 4.15 4.75 -12.94
CA ALA A 8 2.96 5.59 -12.97
C ALA A 8 2.23 5.60 -11.62
N ILE A 9 2.03 4.42 -11.01
CA ILE A 9 1.41 4.31 -9.69
C ILE A 9 2.23 5.02 -8.61
N SER A 10 3.57 4.88 -8.60
CA SER A 10 4.42 5.64 -7.66
C SER A 10 4.22 7.14 -7.81
N ILE A 11 4.18 7.66 -9.04
CA ILE A 11 3.93 9.08 -9.34
C ILE A 11 2.54 9.49 -8.84
N VAL A 12 1.49 8.75 -9.22
CA VAL A 12 0.10 9.08 -8.86
C VAL A 12 -0.08 9.13 -7.35
N LEU A 13 0.45 8.15 -6.60
CA LEU A 13 0.34 8.14 -5.14
C LEU A 13 1.04 9.34 -4.50
N LEU A 14 2.24 9.68 -4.97
CA LEU A 14 3.01 10.81 -4.44
C LEU A 14 2.35 12.16 -4.79
N LEU A 15 1.84 12.33 -6.02
CA LEU A 15 1.09 13.52 -6.39
C LEU A 15 -0.18 13.67 -5.56
N TRP A 16 -0.93 12.58 -5.40
CA TRP A 16 -2.19 12.58 -4.70
C TRP A 16 -1.99 12.92 -3.23
N PHE A 17 -1.15 12.16 -2.51
CA PHE A 17 -0.90 12.44 -1.09
C PHE A 17 -0.17 13.77 -0.89
N GLY A 18 0.73 14.12 -1.81
CA GLY A 18 1.42 15.41 -1.81
C GLY A 18 0.45 16.58 -1.82
N ALA A 19 -0.55 16.54 -2.71
CA ALA A 19 -1.60 17.56 -2.78
C ALA A 19 -2.47 17.60 -1.52
N MET A 20 -2.80 16.44 -0.93
CA MET A 20 -3.60 16.39 0.31
C MET A 20 -2.88 17.02 1.50
N GLY A 21 -1.53 17.00 1.53
CA GLY A 21 -0.74 17.54 2.63
C GLY A 21 -0.94 19.04 2.88
N PHE A 22 -1.42 19.79 1.87
CA PHE A 22 -1.69 21.22 1.97
C PHE A 22 -3.11 21.56 2.43
N LEU A 23 -3.95 20.54 2.68
CA LEU A 23 -5.36 20.73 3.02
C LEU A 23 -5.57 20.65 4.54
N PRO A 24 -6.49 21.47 5.10
CA PRO A 24 -6.72 21.54 6.55
C PRO A 24 -7.00 20.19 7.20
N PHE A 25 -7.82 19.34 6.56
CA PHE A 25 -8.18 18.03 7.12
C PHE A 25 -6.96 17.11 7.33
N SER A 26 -5.87 17.29 6.57
CA SER A 26 -4.65 16.51 6.76
C SER A 26 -3.90 16.95 8.02
N ALA A 27 -3.84 18.25 8.27
CA ALA A 27 -3.27 18.82 9.48
C ALA A 27 -4.11 18.45 10.72
N GLU A 28 -5.44 18.55 10.62
CA GLU A 28 -6.37 18.16 11.69
C GLU A 28 -6.25 16.66 12.05
N ALA A 29 -6.14 15.80 11.03
CA ALA A 29 -5.92 14.37 11.22
C ALA A 29 -4.56 14.07 11.90
N LEU A 30 -3.55 14.91 11.67
CA LEU A 30 -2.24 14.77 12.30
C LEU A 30 -2.25 15.31 13.74
N ALA A 31 -2.86 16.48 13.97
CA ALA A 31 -3.01 17.09 15.28
C ALA A 31 -3.77 16.18 16.26
N SER A 32 -4.89 15.61 15.81
CA SER A 32 -5.71 14.68 16.60
C SER A 32 -4.98 13.39 17.01
N ARG A 33 -3.98 12.95 16.23
CA ARG A 33 -3.21 11.73 16.50
C ARG A 33 -1.95 11.97 17.32
N GLY A 34 -1.28 13.10 17.08
CA GLY A 34 0.03 13.40 17.64
C GLY A 34 0.01 14.27 18.89
N GLY A 35 -1.14 14.81 19.29
CA GLY A 35 -1.21 15.83 20.33
C GLY A 35 -0.44 17.11 19.96
N LEU A 36 -0.29 17.36 18.66
CA LEU A 36 0.46 18.48 18.12
C LEU A 36 -0.39 19.75 18.15
N SER A 37 0.27 20.91 18.24
CA SER A 37 -0.39 22.18 17.98
C SER A 37 -0.89 22.24 16.53
N ALA A 38 -1.92 23.06 16.26
CA ALA A 38 -2.46 23.22 14.91
C ALA A 38 -1.40 23.72 13.91
N ASP A 39 -0.53 24.63 14.37
CA ASP A 39 0.55 25.20 13.55
C ASP A 39 1.61 24.15 13.22
N ASP A 40 2.05 23.37 14.21
CA ASP A 40 3.01 22.29 14.00
C ASP A 40 2.45 21.21 13.07
N ALA A 41 1.18 20.83 13.27
CA ALA A 41 0.53 19.85 12.42
C ALA A 41 0.40 20.33 10.97
N THR A 42 0.10 21.62 10.76
CA THR A 42 0.04 22.23 9.42
C THR A 42 1.42 22.27 8.77
N ALA A 43 2.45 22.68 9.50
CA ALA A 43 3.83 22.72 9.01
C ALA A 43 4.33 21.32 8.62
N ILE A 44 4.06 20.30 9.45
CA ILE A 44 4.46 18.92 9.17
C ILE A 44 3.67 18.35 7.98
N ALA A 45 2.35 18.50 7.95
CA ALA A 45 1.51 17.98 6.86
C ALA A 45 1.89 18.61 5.51
N SER A 46 2.04 19.93 5.45
CA SER A 46 2.42 20.65 4.23
C SER A 46 3.87 20.36 3.83
N GLY A 47 4.80 20.24 4.79
CA GLY A 47 6.18 19.85 4.55
C GLY A 47 6.30 18.44 3.95
N MET A 48 5.59 17.46 4.52
CA MET A 48 5.48 16.11 3.95
C MET A 48 4.86 16.14 2.56
N GLY A 49 3.81 16.96 2.37
CA GLY A 49 3.16 17.16 1.08
C GLY A 49 4.12 17.68 0.01
N ALA A 50 4.90 18.71 0.36
CA ALA A 50 5.93 19.28 -0.51
C ALA A 50 6.99 18.24 -0.91
N VAL A 51 7.49 17.45 0.05
CA VAL A 51 8.45 16.38 -0.23
C VAL A 51 7.85 15.36 -1.22
N GLN A 52 6.61 14.92 -1.01
CA GLN A 52 5.96 13.97 -1.91
C GLN A 52 5.79 14.53 -3.33
N LEU A 53 5.37 15.80 -3.47
CA LEU A 53 5.26 16.46 -4.79
C LEU A 53 6.63 16.53 -5.49
N LEU A 54 7.70 16.90 -4.77
CA LEU A 54 9.05 16.94 -5.31
C LEU A 54 9.51 15.55 -5.79
N LEU A 55 9.28 14.52 -4.97
CA LEU A 55 9.58 13.14 -5.34
C LEU A 55 8.81 12.69 -6.58
N ALA A 56 7.53 13.05 -6.69
CA ALA A 56 6.70 12.73 -7.85
C ALA A 56 7.21 13.39 -9.13
N LEU A 57 7.53 14.69 -9.07
CA LEU A 57 8.08 15.45 -10.18
C LEU A 57 9.41 14.84 -10.67
N GLY A 58 10.26 14.39 -9.75
CA GLY A 58 11.52 13.73 -10.07
C GLY A 58 11.39 12.36 -10.75
N LEU A 59 10.24 11.69 -10.62
CA LEU A 59 9.96 10.41 -11.29
C LEU A 59 9.39 10.55 -12.71
N LEU A 60 8.91 11.74 -13.08
CA LEU A 60 8.30 11.99 -14.39
C LEU A 60 9.27 11.64 -15.54
N PRO A 61 8.75 11.20 -16.70
CA PRO A 61 9.55 10.86 -17.87
C PRO A 61 10.09 12.10 -18.62
N LEU A 62 10.35 13.18 -17.89
CA LEU A 62 10.97 14.42 -18.39
C LEU A 62 12.49 14.42 -18.15
N TRP A 63 12.96 13.53 -17.27
CA TRP A 63 14.33 13.50 -16.77
C TRP A 63 15.10 12.30 -17.29
N PRO A 64 16.44 12.38 -17.38
CA PRO A 64 17.28 11.21 -17.63
C PRO A 64 17.11 10.15 -16.54
N ASP A 65 17.18 8.86 -16.91
CA ASP A 65 17.00 7.73 -16.00
C ASP A 65 17.93 7.78 -14.77
N ARG A 66 19.14 8.35 -14.90
CA ARG A 66 20.05 8.54 -13.77
C ARG A 66 19.47 9.45 -12.68
N LEU A 67 18.80 10.53 -13.05
CA LEU A 67 18.17 11.45 -12.10
C LEU A 67 16.92 10.81 -11.48
N ARG A 68 16.09 10.19 -12.32
CA ARG A 68 14.88 9.46 -11.88
C ARG A 68 15.22 8.34 -10.89
N ALA A 69 16.34 7.65 -11.11
CA ALA A 69 16.85 6.66 -10.16
C ALA A 69 17.11 7.26 -8.78
N GLY A 70 17.78 8.41 -8.70
CA GLY A 70 18.01 9.11 -7.43
C GLY A 70 16.70 9.39 -6.69
N PHE A 71 15.69 9.90 -7.40
CA PHE A 71 14.35 10.12 -6.84
C PHE A 71 13.65 8.82 -6.43
N ALA A 72 13.75 7.74 -7.21
CA ALA A 72 13.17 6.45 -6.84
C ALA A 72 13.78 5.88 -5.56
N LEU A 73 15.09 6.06 -5.36
CA LEU A 73 15.74 5.69 -4.10
C LEU A 73 15.27 6.55 -2.93
N ALA A 74 15.11 7.86 -3.16
CA ALA A 74 14.55 8.77 -2.16
C ALA A 74 13.09 8.42 -1.82
N VAL A 75 12.29 7.97 -2.79
CA VAL A 75 10.94 7.43 -2.56
C VAL A 75 10.97 6.19 -1.67
N ALA A 76 11.94 5.28 -1.89
CA ALA A 76 12.12 4.13 -1.01
C ALA A 76 12.38 4.56 0.44
N GLY A 77 13.32 5.48 0.62
CA GLY A 77 13.65 6.05 1.93
C GLY A 77 12.46 6.76 2.58
N PHE A 78 11.70 7.55 1.81
CA PHE A 78 10.51 8.25 2.30
C PHE A 78 9.48 7.29 2.89
N TRP A 79 9.13 6.22 2.17
CA TRP A 79 8.15 5.25 2.65
C TRP A 79 8.65 4.47 3.87
N TRP A 80 9.92 4.03 3.87
CA TRP A 80 10.46 3.27 5.00
C TRP A 80 10.70 4.11 6.24
N LEU A 81 11.10 5.39 6.10
CA LEU A 81 11.24 6.29 7.23
C LEU A 81 9.93 6.44 8.01
N GLN A 82 8.80 6.51 7.30
CA GLN A 82 7.48 6.59 7.92
C GLN A 82 7.12 5.33 8.74
N MET A 83 7.73 4.18 8.46
CA MET A 83 7.51 2.97 9.26
C MET A 83 8.05 3.12 10.69
N ALA A 84 9.02 4.01 10.93
CA ALA A 84 9.49 4.30 12.28
C ALA A 84 8.36 4.82 13.18
N THR A 85 7.31 5.42 12.61
CA THR A 85 6.14 5.88 13.36
C THR A 85 5.32 4.75 13.98
N LEU A 86 5.52 3.49 13.56
CA LEU A 86 4.94 2.32 14.24
C LEU A 86 5.42 2.18 15.70
N ALA A 87 6.54 2.82 16.07
CA ALA A 87 6.97 2.88 17.47
C ALA A 87 6.05 3.78 18.33
N SER A 88 5.22 4.63 17.73
CA SER A 88 4.30 5.51 18.45
C SER A 88 3.05 4.75 18.91
N PRO A 89 2.62 4.90 20.17
CA PRO A 89 1.35 4.36 20.67
C PRO A 89 0.13 4.81 19.83
N ALA A 90 0.22 5.97 19.16
CA ALA A 90 -0.84 6.49 18.30
C ALA A 90 -1.13 5.61 17.06
N MET A 91 -0.21 4.72 16.70
CA MET A 91 -0.39 3.78 15.59
C MET A 91 -1.05 2.47 16.03
N TRP A 92 -1.37 2.30 17.30
CA TRP A 92 -1.97 1.08 17.84
C TRP A 92 -3.34 1.39 18.45
N VAL A 93 -4.18 0.36 18.57
CA VAL A 93 -5.42 0.45 19.35
C VAL A 93 -5.05 0.45 20.83
N ASN A 94 -5.55 1.41 21.60
CA ASN A 94 -5.27 1.50 23.04
C ASN A 94 -6.52 1.34 23.91
N ASP A 95 -7.69 1.21 23.30
CA ASP A 95 -8.99 1.13 23.99
C ASP A 95 -9.47 -0.33 24.12
N ALA A 96 -9.93 -0.68 25.33
CA ALA A 96 -10.51 -1.99 25.62
C ALA A 96 -11.67 -2.34 24.65
N PRO A 97 -11.84 -3.61 24.26
CA PRO A 97 -11.15 -4.81 24.77
C PRO A 97 -9.82 -5.13 24.07
N TYR A 98 -9.38 -4.27 23.14
CA TYR A 98 -8.14 -4.46 22.39
C TYR A 98 -7.03 -3.57 22.97
N GLY A 99 -5.76 -3.91 22.77
CA GLY A 99 -4.68 -3.12 23.37
C GLY A 99 -3.32 -3.45 22.78
N GLY A 100 -2.70 -2.45 22.14
CA GLY A 100 -1.38 -2.55 21.54
C GLY A 100 -1.28 -3.63 20.48
N PHE A 101 -0.11 -4.26 20.40
CA PHE A 101 0.15 -5.34 19.46
C PHE A 101 -0.81 -6.52 19.66
N PRO A 102 -1.38 -7.11 18.58
CA PRO A 102 -1.14 -6.85 17.15
C PRO A 102 -2.12 -5.84 16.49
N PHE A 103 -2.90 -5.08 17.27
CA PHE A 103 -3.99 -4.23 16.79
C PHE A 103 -3.49 -2.85 16.35
N LEU A 104 -3.38 -2.66 15.04
CA LEU A 104 -2.67 -1.54 14.43
C LEU A 104 -3.49 -0.29 14.13
N GLY A 105 -4.70 -0.07 14.66
CA GLY A 105 -5.40 1.22 14.56
C GLY A 105 -5.23 1.96 13.21
N ALA A 106 -4.65 3.17 13.28
CA ALA A 106 -4.21 3.94 12.10
C ALA A 106 -2.92 3.43 11.43
N GLY A 107 -2.09 2.70 12.17
CA GLY A 107 -0.86 2.04 11.71
C GLY A 107 -1.05 0.91 10.69
N GLN A 108 -2.26 0.41 10.46
CA GLN A 108 -2.50 -0.61 9.42
C GLN A 108 -2.04 -0.15 8.03
N GLY A 109 -2.19 1.14 7.73
CA GLY A 109 -1.68 1.73 6.48
C GLY A 109 -0.15 1.72 6.37
N LEU A 110 0.56 1.68 7.50
CA LEU A 110 2.03 1.66 7.55
C LEU A 110 2.61 0.31 7.14
N LEU A 111 1.88 -0.80 7.31
CA LEU A 111 2.32 -2.12 6.84
C LEU A 111 2.63 -2.14 5.34
N LYS A 112 1.85 -1.38 4.56
CA LYS A 112 1.99 -1.28 3.11
C LYS A 112 3.30 -0.58 2.71
N HIS A 113 3.92 0.18 3.60
CA HIS A 113 5.10 0.98 3.30
C HIS A 113 6.34 0.12 3.07
N LEU A 114 6.39 -1.12 3.59
CA LEU A 114 7.43 -2.08 3.23
C LEU A 114 7.42 -2.32 1.71
N GLY A 115 6.25 -2.62 1.15
CA GLY A 115 6.04 -2.84 -0.28
C GLY A 115 6.22 -1.57 -1.12
N LEU A 116 5.68 -0.43 -0.66
CA LEU A 116 5.84 0.86 -1.37
C LEU A 116 7.29 1.31 -1.45
N GLY A 117 8.06 1.14 -0.36
CA GLY A 117 9.48 1.44 -0.36
C GLY A 117 10.26 0.48 -1.25
N ALA A 118 9.92 -0.82 -1.21
CA ALA A 118 10.49 -1.82 -2.10
C ALA A 118 10.21 -1.53 -3.59
N LEU A 119 9.06 -0.94 -3.92
CA LEU A 119 8.73 -0.47 -5.27
C LEU A 119 9.70 0.64 -5.72
N GLY A 120 9.96 1.62 -4.86
CA GLY A 120 10.97 2.67 -5.11
C GLY A 120 12.37 2.08 -5.31
N LEU A 121 12.77 1.13 -4.46
CA LEU A 121 14.05 0.45 -4.59
C LEU A 121 14.15 -0.33 -5.92
N ALA A 122 13.08 -1.01 -6.33
CA ALA A 122 13.02 -1.76 -7.57
C ALA A 122 13.20 -0.84 -8.80
N LEU A 123 12.55 0.33 -8.79
CA LEU A 123 12.67 1.35 -9.84
C LEU A 123 14.10 1.91 -9.92
N TRP A 124 14.68 2.28 -8.78
CA TRP A 124 16.08 2.73 -8.71
C TRP A 124 17.03 1.67 -9.26
N ALA A 125 16.92 0.44 -8.78
CA ALA A 125 17.79 -0.65 -9.18
C ALA A 125 17.69 -0.93 -10.69
N ARG A 126 16.48 -0.87 -11.25
CA ARG A 126 16.25 -1.03 -12.70
C ARG A 126 16.91 0.08 -13.50
N TRP A 127 16.66 1.35 -13.19
CA TRP A 127 17.25 2.47 -13.93
C TRP A 127 18.76 2.58 -13.81
N ARG A 128 19.34 2.00 -12.75
CA ARG A 128 20.80 1.89 -12.57
C ARG A 128 21.40 0.61 -13.16
N GLY A 129 20.59 -0.33 -13.64
CA GLY A 129 21.05 -1.62 -14.15
C GLY A 129 21.62 -2.58 -13.08
N HIS A 130 21.27 -2.38 -11.80
CA HIS A 130 21.75 -3.21 -10.70
C HIS A 130 20.90 -4.47 -10.50
N ALA A 131 21.16 -5.52 -11.28
CA ALA A 131 20.38 -6.78 -11.24
C ALA A 131 20.26 -7.41 -9.83
N GLY A 132 21.34 -7.39 -9.04
CA GLY A 132 21.31 -7.90 -7.66
C GLY A 132 20.37 -7.11 -6.76
N ALA A 133 20.37 -5.78 -6.87
CA ALA A 133 19.46 -4.92 -6.12
C ALA A 133 18.01 -5.06 -6.59
N THR A 134 17.78 -5.28 -7.89
CA THR A 134 16.43 -5.59 -8.42
C THR A 134 15.91 -6.87 -7.78
N ARG A 135 16.74 -7.92 -7.69
CA ARG A 135 16.36 -9.17 -7.01
C ARG A 135 16.02 -8.92 -5.53
N GLY A 136 16.86 -8.17 -4.82
CA GLY A 136 16.59 -7.80 -3.42
C GLY A 136 15.27 -7.04 -3.25
N ALA A 137 14.99 -6.10 -4.15
CA ALA A 137 13.73 -5.35 -4.14
C ALA A 137 12.51 -6.25 -4.41
N LEU A 138 12.60 -7.24 -5.31
CA LEU A 138 11.53 -8.23 -5.51
C LEU A 138 11.26 -9.05 -4.24
N TRP A 139 12.29 -9.45 -3.52
CA TRP A 139 12.12 -10.14 -2.22
C TRP A 139 11.43 -9.26 -1.18
N LEU A 140 11.75 -7.97 -1.13
CA LEU A 140 11.08 -7.02 -0.25
C LEU A 140 9.63 -6.76 -0.68
N LEU A 141 9.34 -6.73 -1.99
CA LEU A 141 7.96 -6.68 -2.49
C LEU A 141 7.18 -7.92 -2.05
N TRP A 142 7.76 -9.11 -2.21
CA TRP A 142 7.16 -10.38 -1.76
C TRP A 142 6.88 -10.36 -0.26
N ALA A 143 7.86 -9.94 0.56
CA ALA A 143 7.68 -9.78 1.99
C ALA A 143 6.60 -8.75 2.34
N GLY A 144 6.51 -7.65 1.60
CA GLY A 144 5.46 -6.64 1.75
C GLY A 144 4.05 -7.19 1.46
N GLN A 145 3.89 -8.03 0.43
CA GLN A 145 2.62 -8.71 0.15
C GLN A 145 2.21 -9.61 1.33
N LEU A 146 3.13 -10.45 1.79
CA LEU A 146 2.88 -11.37 2.90
C LEU A 146 2.58 -10.63 4.20
N LEU A 147 3.34 -9.59 4.51
CA LEU A 147 3.14 -8.78 5.71
C LEU A 147 1.70 -8.24 5.77
N VAL A 148 1.22 -7.64 4.69
CA VAL A 148 -0.12 -7.04 4.65
C VAL A 148 -1.21 -8.11 4.72
N LEU A 149 -1.14 -9.13 3.85
CA LEU A 149 -2.17 -10.16 3.76
C LEU A 149 -2.25 -11.04 5.02
N VAL A 150 -1.11 -11.40 5.61
CA VAL A 150 -1.10 -12.21 6.84
C VAL A 150 -1.58 -11.38 8.02
N TRP A 151 -1.07 -10.16 8.20
CA TRP A 151 -1.41 -9.37 9.38
C TRP A 151 -2.87 -8.93 9.36
N ILE A 152 -3.33 -8.33 8.27
CA ILE A 152 -4.73 -7.87 8.16
C ILE A 152 -5.67 -9.09 8.08
N GLY A 153 -5.29 -10.14 7.36
CA GLY A 153 -6.07 -11.38 7.28
C GLY A 153 -6.25 -12.08 8.63
N LEU A 154 -5.24 -12.06 9.50
CA LEU A 154 -5.40 -12.55 10.89
C LEU A 154 -6.34 -11.64 11.70
N LEU A 155 -6.25 -10.32 11.55
CA LEU A 155 -7.13 -9.38 12.24
C LEU A 155 -8.60 -9.54 11.82
N LYS A 156 -8.91 -10.02 10.60
CA LYS A 156 -10.28 -10.28 10.13
C LYS A 156 -11.09 -11.22 11.04
N PHE A 157 -10.41 -12.05 11.81
CA PHE A 157 -11.03 -12.94 12.79
C PHE A 157 -11.29 -12.27 14.14
N THR A 158 -11.28 -10.94 14.23
CA THR A 158 -11.53 -10.15 15.44
C THR A 158 -12.75 -9.25 15.27
N ALA A 159 -13.39 -8.83 16.37
CA ALA A 159 -14.57 -7.95 16.26
C ALA A 159 -14.14 -6.54 15.85
N TYR A 160 -12.95 -6.12 16.29
CA TYR A 160 -12.31 -4.88 15.90
C TYR A 160 -12.29 -4.71 14.37
N GLU A 161 -11.70 -5.68 13.67
CA GLU A 161 -11.56 -5.57 12.22
C GLU A 161 -12.90 -5.76 11.50
N ALA A 162 -13.75 -6.66 12.00
CA ALA A 162 -15.06 -6.92 11.40
C ALA A 162 -15.93 -5.65 11.37
N HIS A 163 -15.99 -4.90 12.47
CA HIS A 163 -16.69 -3.61 12.51
C HIS A 163 -15.96 -2.52 11.74
N GLY A 164 -14.61 -2.54 11.71
CA GLY A 164 -13.80 -1.58 10.97
C GLY A 164 -14.08 -1.58 9.46
N VAL A 165 -14.39 -2.74 8.87
CA VAL A 165 -14.69 -2.85 7.43
C VAL A 165 -16.17 -2.93 7.09
N GLU A 166 -17.04 -3.05 8.09
CA GLU A 166 -18.48 -3.22 7.91
C GLU A 166 -19.07 -2.13 7.02
N GLY A 167 -18.78 -0.86 7.33
CA GLY A 167 -19.27 0.30 6.58
C GLY A 167 -18.78 0.33 5.13
N LEU A 168 -17.56 -0.15 4.86
CA LEU A 168 -17.03 -0.25 3.50
C LEU A 168 -17.78 -1.30 2.69
N MET A 169 -18.00 -2.47 3.30
CA MET A 169 -18.65 -3.59 2.64
C MET A 169 -20.15 -3.35 2.42
N ARG A 170 -20.86 -2.76 3.40
CA ARG A 170 -22.31 -2.52 3.31
C ARG A 170 -22.68 -1.55 2.20
N ASN A 171 -21.82 -0.57 1.94
CA ASN A 171 -22.04 0.44 0.90
C ASN A 171 -21.43 0.03 -0.45
N SER A 172 -20.88 -1.17 -0.59
CA SER A 172 -20.27 -1.63 -1.84
C SER A 172 -21.17 -2.63 -2.56
N PRO A 173 -21.54 -2.42 -3.83
CA PRO A 173 -22.34 -3.39 -4.58
C PRO A 173 -21.62 -4.75 -4.75
N LEU A 174 -20.28 -4.75 -4.67
CA LEU A 174 -19.48 -5.97 -4.79
C LEU A 174 -19.42 -6.79 -3.50
N PHE A 175 -19.81 -6.22 -2.35
CA PHE A 175 -19.71 -6.88 -1.04
C PHE A 175 -21.01 -6.88 -0.24
N ALA A 176 -21.96 -5.97 -0.48
CA ALA A 176 -23.16 -5.82 0.33
C ALA A 176 -24.02 -7.10 0.37
N TRP A 177 -24.01 -7.89 -0.71
CA TRP A 177 -24.73 -9.16 -0.81
C TRP A 177 -24.22 -10.24 0.17
N LEU A 178 -22.98 -10.15 0.68
CA LEU A 178 -22.45 -11.04 1.72
C LEU A 178 -23.32 -11.01 2.98
N TYR A 179 -23.88 -9.84 3.31
CA TYR A 179 -24.73 -9.66 4.48
C TYR A 179 -26.14 -10.25 4.33
N GLY A 180 -26.49 -10.79 3.17
CA GLY A 180 -27.72 -11.55 2.97
C GLY A 180 -27.67 -12.95 3.58
N PHE A 181 -26.48 -13.52 3.81
CA PHE A 181 -26.32 -14.87 4.35
C PHE A 181 -25.26 -15.00 5.45
N ALA A 182 -24.41 -13.99 5.64
CA ALA A 182 -23.45 -13.93 6.74
C ALA A 182 -23.68 -12.68 7.59
N ASP A 183 -23.45 -12.78 8.89
CA ASP A 183 -23.40 -11.60 9.77
C ASP A 183 -22.07 -10.85 9.58
N VAL A 184 -21.90 -9.75 10.32
CA VAL A 184 -20.69 -8.90 10.25
C VAL A 184 -19.42 -9.72 10.48
N ARG A 185 -19.47 -10.64 11.45
CA ARG A 185 -18.33 -11.48 11.78
C ARG A 185 -18.07 -12.55 10.72
N GLY A 186 -19.10 -13.22 10.23
CA GLY A 186 -19.00 -14.23 9.19
C GLY A 186 -18.45 -13.66 7.88
N ALA A 187 -18.91 -12.48 7.46
CA ALA A 187 -18.41 -11.82 6.27
C ALA A 187 -16.93 -11.43 6.41
N SER A 188 -16.53 -10.88 7.56
CA SER A 188 -15.12 -10.57 7.85
C SER A 188 -14.25 -11.83 7.88
N ASN A 189 -14.68 -12.89 8.57
CA ASN A 189 -13.96 -14.16 8.64
C ASN A 189 -13.73 -14.76 7.25
N LEU A 190 -14.73 -14.71 6.35
CA LEU A 190 -14.59 -15.20 4.98
C LEU A 190 -13.49 -14.47 4.22
N ILE A 191 -13.45 -13.14 4.32
CA ILE A 191 -12.37 -12.34 3.73
C ILE A 191 -11.03 -12.73 4.34
N GLY A 192 -10.96 -12.91 5.67
CA GLY A 192 -9.76 -13.38 6.35
C GLY A 192 -9.23 -14.71 5.82
N VAL A 193 -10.11 -15.69 5.59
CA VAL A 193 -9.73 -16.97 4.98
C VAL A 193 -9.16 -16.77 3.58
N ILE A 194 -9.79 -15.92 2.76
CA ILE A 194 -9.32 -15.62 1.40
C ILE A 194 -7.95 -14.94 1.44
N GLU A 195 -7.73 -13.97 2.32
CA GLU A 195 -6.46 -13.25 2.48
C GLU A 195 -5.33 -14.19 2.93
N LEU A 196 -5.60 -15.06 3.91
CA LEU A 196 -4.61 -16.03 4.39
C LEU A 196 -4.31 -17.13 3.38
N ALA A 197 -5.31 -17.63 2.65
CA ALA A 197 -5.10 -18.58 1.57
C ALA A 197 -4.27 -17.96 0.43
N THR A 198 -4.56 -16.69 0.10
CA THR A 198 -3.79 -15.91 -0.88
C THR A 198 -2.33 -15.76 -0.43
N ALA A 199 -2.10 -15.40 0.84
CA ALA A 199 -0.77 -15.31 1.41
C ALA A 199 -0.02 -16.65 1.38
N ALA A 200 -0.68 -17.75 1.71
CA ALA A 200 -0.10 -19.09 1.66
C ALA A 200 0.37 -19.45 0.25
N LEU A 201 -0.41 -19.13 -0.79
CA LEU A 201 -0.01 -19.31 -2.18
C LEU A 201 1.19 -18.42 -2.55
N ILE A 202 1.17 -17.14 -2.18
CA ILE A 202 2.29 -16.21 -2.45
C ILE A 202 3.57 -16.66 -1.73
N ALA A 203 3.47 -17.22 -0.53
CA ALA A 203 4.62 -17.70 0.22
C ALA A 203 5.40 -18.79 -0.54
N LEU A 204 4.72 -19.53 -1.43
CA LEU A 204 5.35 -20.53 -2.29
C LEU A 204 6.16 -19.94 -3.43
N TRP A 205 6.20 -18.62 -3.63
CA TRP A 205 6.91 -17.97 -4.75
C TRP A 205 8.36 -18.43 -4.92
N PRO A 206 9.17 -18.61 -3.85
CA PRO A 206 10.55 -19.07 -3.98
C PRO A 206 10.71 -20.49 -4.55
N TRP A 207 9.77 -21.38 -4.23
CA TRP A 207 9.88 -22.82 -4.54
C TRP A 207 9.00 -23.23 -5.72
N ARG A 208 7.82 -22.61 -5.85
CA ARG A 208 6.77 -22.94 -6.82
C ARG A 208 6.19 -21.65 -7.43
N PRO A 209 6.98 -20.88 -8.19
CA PRO A 209 6.54 -19.57 -8.72
C PRO A 209 5.30 -19.65 -9.60
N ARG A 210 5.06 -20.78 -10.31
CA ARG A 210 3.82 -20.99 -11.08
C ARG A 210 2.58 -21.10 -10.19
N VAL A 211 2.70 -21.76 -9.04
CA VAL A 211 1.60 -21.89 -8.06
C VAL A 211 1.37 -20.56 -7.35
N ALA A 212 2.45 -19.89 -6.95
CA ALA A 212 2.38 -18.57 -6.35
C ALA A 212 1.78 -17.51 -7.28
N GLY A 213 1.87 -17.70 -8.60
CA GLY A 213 1.17 -16.87 -9.57
C GLY A 213 -0.33 -16.78 -9.32
N TRP A 214 -0.99 -17.87 -8.89
CA TRP A 214 -2.41 -17.82 -8.52
C TRP A 214 -2.65 -16.97 -7.27
N GLY A 215 -1.76 -17.05 -6.27
CA GLY A 215 -1.81 -16.18 -5.11
C GLY A 215 -1.59 -14.70 -5.47
N LEU A 216 -0.64 -14.40 -6.35
CA LEU A 216 -0.40 -13.03 -6.80
C LEU A 216 -1.56 -12.46 -7.63
N LEU A 217 -2.23 -13.29 -8.45
CA LEU A 217 -3.45 -12.90 -9.17
C LEU A 217 -4.61 -12.65 -8.20
N ALA A 218 -4.79 -13.51 -7.19
CA ALA A 218 -5.79 -13.32 -6.15
C ALA A 218 -5.52 -12.04 -5.35
N ALA A 219 -4.27 -11.75 -4.98
CA ALA A 219 -3.91 -10.51 -4.30
C ALA A 219 -4.18 -9.28 -5.19
N ALA A 220 -3.82 -9.34 -6.48
CA ALA A 220 -4.13 -8.27 -7.42
C ALA A 220 -5.64 -7.99 -7.50
N LEU A 221 -6.46 -9.04 -7.55
CA LEU A 221 -7.92 -8.92 -7.50
C LEU A 221 -8.40 -8.30 -6.18
N THR A 222 -7.88 -8.76 -5.04
CA THR A 222 -8.20 -8.18 -3.71
C THR A 222 -7.89 -6.68 -3.68
N TYR A 223 -6.73 -6.24 -4.16
CA TYR A 223 -6.39 -4.82 -4.18
C TYR A 223 -7.29 -4.00 -5.11
N LEU A 224 -7.73 -4.56 -6.24
CA LEU A 224 -8.69 -3.90 -7.12
C LEU A 224 -10.08 -3.79 -6.47
N LEU A 225 -10.54 -4.88 -5.82
CA LEU A 225 -11.80 -4.89 -5.07
C LEU A 225 -11.77 -3.88 -3.93
N THR A 226 -10.69 -3.81 -3.17
CA THR A 226 -10.52 -2.83 -2.09
C THR A 226 -10.49 -1.41 -2.62
N ASN A 227 -9.79 -1.14 -3.73
CA ASN A 227 -9.81 0.18 -4.36
C ASN A 227 -11.22 0.57 -4.86
N SER A 228 -12.06 -0.38 -5.26
CA SER A 228 -13.43 -0.10 -5.68
C SER A 228 -14.29 0.56 -4.58
N PHE A 229 -13.92 0.40 -3.31
CA PHE A 229 -14.58 1.09 -2.20
C PHE A 229 -14.50 2.61 -2.31
N LEU A 230 -13.48 3.17 -2.95
CA LEU A 230 -13.42 4.62 -3.22
C LEU A 230 -14.58 5.09 -4.11
N LEU A 231 -15.14 4.21 -4.95
CA LEU A 231 -16.26 4.53 -5.82
C LEU A 231 -17.61 4.36 -5.15
N SER A 232 -17.71 3.48 -4.15
CA SER A 232 -18.98 3.08 -3.55
C SER A 232 -19.20 3.60 -2.13
N THR A 233 -18.14 4.03 -1.45
CA THR A 233 -18.19 4.44 -0.04
C THR A 233 -17.55 5.81 0.17
N PRO A 234 -17.96 6.57 1.21
CA PRO A 234 -17.28 7.80 1.58
C PRO A 234 -15.90 7.49 2.18
N GLY A 235 -14.92 7.17 1.33
CA GLY A 235 -13.49 7.13 1.65
C GLY A 235 -12.82 8.51 1.57
N TRP A 236 -13.63 9.55 1.38
CA TRP A 236 -13.21 10.93 1.24
C TRP A 236 -13.09 11.60 2.60
N ALA A 237 -12.38 12.73 2.66
CA ALA A 237 -12.36 13.56 3.85
C ALA A 237 -13.79 13.98 4.25
N PRO A 238 -14.12 14.09 5.55
CA PRO A 238 -15.45 14.54 5.97
C PRO A 238 -15.88 15.82 5.26
N GLY A 239 -17.08 15.82 4.70
CA GLY A 239 -17.61 16.95 3.92
C GLY A 239 -17.03 17.13 2.51
N HIS A 240 -16.17 16.22 2.05
CA HIS A 240 -15.55 16.27 0.72
C HIS A 240 -15.92 15.07 -0.16
N GLY A 241 -15.70 15.21 -1.47
CA GLY A 241 -15.78 14.13 -2.45
C GLY A 241 -14.44 13.85 -3.12
N PHE A 242 -14.45 13.14 -4.25
CA PHE A 242 -13.25 12.97 -5.07
C PHE A 242 -12.63 14.35 -5.43
N PRO A 243 -11.28 14.51 -5.38
CA PRO A 243 -10.24 13.55 -5.05
C PRO A 243 -9.75 13.63 -3.58
N PHE A 244 -10.52 14.20 -2.65
CA PHE A 244 -10.03 14.55 -1.31
C PHE A 244 -10.04 13.35 -0.36
N VAL A 245 -8.90 12.71 -0.13
CA VAL A 245 -8.77 11.48 0.68
C VAL A 245 -8.19 11.71 2.06
N ALA A 246 -8.83 11.14 3.08
CA ALA A 246 -8.35 11.11 4.47
C ALA A 246 -8.48 9.70 5.06
N GLY A 247 -7.68 9.38 6.09
CA GLY A 247 -7.80 8.13 6.85
C GLY A 247 -7.91 6.88 5.97
N THR A 248 -9.09 6.26 5.96
CA THR A 248 -9.43 5.07 5.17
C THR A 248 -9.15 5.24 3.69
N GLY A 249 -9.45 6.39 3.07
CA GLY A 249 -9.15 6.61 1.64
C GLY A 249 -7.65 6.52 1.33
N GLN A 250 -6.79 7.00 2.24
CA GLN A 250 -5.34 6.86 2.11
C GLN A 250 -4.86 5.42 2.32
N PHE A 251 -5.57 4.63 3.11
CA PHE A 251 -5.30 3.20 3.23
C PHE A 251 -5.64 2.49 1.91
N LEU A 252 -6.82 2.75 1.34
CA LEU A 252 -7.29 2.13 0.09
C LEU A 252 -6.36 2.47 -1.08
N LEU A 253 -6.01 3.75 -1.27
CA LEU A 253 -5.13 4.15 -2.37
C LEU A 253 -3.77 3.46 -2.34
N LYS A 254 -3.20 3.22 -1.16
CA LYS A 254 -1.91 2.53 -1.03
C LYS A 254 -1.94 1.10 -1.58
N ASP A 255 -3.12 0.49 -1.71
CA ASP A 255 -3.25 -0.84 -2.35
C ASP A 255 -2.89 -0.81 -3.83
N LEU A 256 -2.94 0.34 -4.51
CA LEU A 256 -2.43 0.47 -5.87
C LEU A 256 -0.93 0.15 -5.96
N GLY A 257 -0.16 0.54 -4.94
CA GLY A 257 1.27 0.24 -4.90
C GLY A 257 1.54 -1.24 -4.62
N LEU A 258 0.72 -1.89 -3.78
CA LEU A 258 0.78 -3.34 -3.58
C LEU A 258 0.38 -4.10 -4.85
N LEU A 259 -0.62 -3.61 -5.58
CA LEU A 259 -1.01 -4.13 -6.90
C LEU A 259 0.16 -4.04 -7.89
N ALA A 260 0.83 -2.89 -7.97
CA ALA A 260 2.03 -2.75 -8.80
C ALA A 260 3.13 -3.75 -8.40
N GLY A 261 3.34 -3.94 -7.09
CA GLY A 261 4.26 -4.95 -6.55
C GLY A 261 3.89 -6.38 -6.95
N ALA A 262 2.62 -6.76 -6.83
CA ALA A 262 2.12 -8.09 -7.21
C ALA A 262 2.30 -8.35 -8.70
N LEU A 263 2.04 -7.35 -9.56
CA LEU A 263 2.24 -7.45 -11.01
C LEU A 263 3.74 -7.56 -11.38
N LEU A 264 4.62 -6.87 -10.65
CA LEU A 264 6.07 -7.04 -10.82
C LEU A 264 6.54 -8.44 -10.41
N LEU A 265 6.00 -8.98 -9.32
CA LEU A 265 6.28 -10.36 -8.88
C LEU A 265 5.75 -11.42 -9.84
N LEU A 266 4.62 -11.16 -10.51
CA LEU A 266 4.08 -12.02 -11.57
C LEU A 266 4.97 -12.01 -12.83
N ALA A 267 5.49 -10.84 -13.19
CA ALA A 267 6.39 -10.68 -14.33
C ALA A 267 7.83 -11.16 -14.02
N GLY A 268 8.20 -11.21 -12.74
CA GLY A 268 9.53 -11.57 -12.25
C GLY A 268 9.64 -13.01 -11.76
N ARG A 269 10.87 -13.52 -11.71
CA ARG A 269 11.20 -14.82 -11.13
C ARG A 269 11.98 -14.68 -9.82
N PRO A 270 11.98 -15.71 -8.95
CA PRO A 270 12.82 -15.76 -7.76
C PRO A 270 14.32 -15.62 -8.05
N SER A 271 14.76 -16.09 -9.22
CA SER A 271 16.11 -15.90 -9.73
C SER A 271 16.44 -14.44 -10.08
N GLY A 272 15.48 -13.52 -9.99
CA GLY A 272 15.63 -12.11 -10.38
C GLY A 272 15.53 -11.87 -11.89
N GLU A 273 15.28 -12.90 -12.69
CA GLU A 273 14.99 -12.75 -14.11
C GLU A 273 13.55 -12.28 -14.30
N LEU A 274 13.38 -11.14 -14.96
CA LEU A 274 12.08 -10.69 -15.45
C LEU A 274 11.97 -11.11 -16.91
N ALA A 275 10.77 -11.51 -17.34
CA ALA A 275 10.49 -11.64 -18.76
C ALA A 275 10.47 -10.23 -19.38
N ASP A 276 11.62 -9.72 -19.82
CA ASP A 276 11.71 -8.46 -20.56
C ASP A 276 11.99 -8.75 -22.05
N PRO A 277 11.03 -8.53 -22.97
CA PRO A 277 11.24 -8.71 -24.40
C PRO A 277 12.15 -7.63 -25.03
N ALA A 278 12.58 -6.60 -24.28
CA ALA A 278 13.32 -5.45 -24.79
C ALA A 278 14.72 -5.29 -24.18
N MET A 279 15.36 -6.37 -23.74
CA MET A 279 16.80 -6.29 -23.40
C MET A 279 17.62 -6.53 -24.67
N PRO A 280 18.45 -5.57 -25.14
CA PRO A 280 19.41 -5.87 -26.20
C PRO A 280 20.26 -7.05 -25.73
N ALA A 281 20.37 -8.06 -26.59
CA ALA A 281 21.32 -9.14 -26.36
C ALA A 281 22.68 -8.50 -26.06
N ARG A 282 23.28 -8.85 -24.92
CA ARG A 282 24.68 -8.52 -24.66
C ARG A 282 25.49 -9.36 -25.65
N GLY A 283 25.77 -8.77 -26.82
CA GLY A 283 26.84 -9.14 -27.72
C GLY A 283 28.03 -8.23 -27.47
#